data_AF-A0A2I4CGX5-F1
#
_entry.id   AF-A0A2I4CGX5-F1
#
_cell.length_a   1.000
_cell.length_b   1.000
_cell.length_c   1.000
_cell.angle_alpha   90.00
_cell.angle_beta   90.00
_cell.angle_gamma   90.00
#
_symmetry.space_group_name_H-M   'P 1'
#
loop_
_entity.id
_entity.type
_entity.pdbx_description
1 polymer ?
#
loop_
_entity_poly.entity_id
_entity_poly.type
_entity_poly.pdbx_seq_one_letter_code
_entity_poly.pdbx_strand_id
1 'polypeptide(L)'
;MNSLLSRRDSQVQAMEQTLKHAEKNLGEICSILASYTRKTAKLRDKADLLVTQLFDFSSTEGPELQVGLKNLAEDLAMVQDYRQAQVERLETRVVAPLRAYGDIVKKKRMDLNTFNADLNREQKELQKLEKIQLRSPADRQSISQAEVNVQKASSNAQHSIKQLEETITNFQSQKLEDIKKIFIDFITVEMHFHAKALEVYSHTYYNLEAVDTQNDLQLFSSRIRMSDSQGWALNSSASPLINHYSRFPTTSSKDHVLSSPQIFKSGPSHRQQHNQQEELTMRPYSNLQRQSGDRK
;
A
#
# COMPACT_ATOMS: atom_id res chain seq x y z
N MET A 1 50.65 -19.03 11.42
CA MET A 1 49.98 -17.72 11.45
C MET A 1 49.12 -17.46 10.20
N ASN A 2 49.61 -17.75 8.98
CA ASN A 2 48.90 -17.43 7.73
C ASN A 2 47.53 -18.12 7.53
N SER A 3 47.34 -19.35 8.01
CA SER A 3 46.06 -20.07 7.87
C SER A 3 44.94 -19.51 8.75
N LEU A 4 45.26 -19.05 9.96
CA LEU A 4 44.28 -18.45 10.90
C LEU A 4 43.82 -17.07 10.43
N LEU A 5 44.74 -16.25 9.89
CA LEU A 5 44.41 -14.94 9.32
C LEU A 5 43.50 -15.11 8.09
N SER A 6 43.85 -16.01 7.17
CA SER A 6 43.02 -16.32 6.00
C SER A 6 41.61 -16.82 6.36
N ARG A 7 41.47 -17.61 7.44
CA ARG A 7 40.17 -18.04 7.95
C ARG A 7 39.33 -16.87 8.50
N ARG A 8 39.96 -15.93 9.21
CA ARG A 8 39.26 -14.73 9.71
C ARG A 8 38.83 -13.81 8.58
N ASP A 9 39.67 -13.62 7.57
CA ASP A 9 39.36 -12.80 6.40
C ASP A 9 38.14 -13.34 5.65
N SER A 10 38.07 -14.66 5.46
CA SER A 10 36.91 -15.31 4.84
C SER A 10 35.63 -15.21 5.69
N GLN A 11 35.72 -15.28 7.02
CA GLN A 11 34.58 -15.04 7.92
C GLN A 11 34.05 -13.60 7.81
N VAL A 12 34.95 -12.60 7.82
CA VAL A 12 34.58 -11.19 7.63
C VAL A 12 33.89 -10.98 6.30
N GLN A 13 34.46 -11.51 5.22
CA GLN A 13 33.84 -11.43 3.89
C GLN A 13 32.44 -12.04 3.88
N ALA A 14 32.24 -13.20 4.53
CA ALA A 14 30.92 -13.81 4.62
C ALA A 14 29.90 -12.93 5.37
N MET A 15 30.34 -12.25 6.45
CA MET A 15 29.52 -11.30 7.21
C MET A 15 29.18 -10.04 6.39
N GLU A 16 30.16 -9.49 5.67
CA GLU A 16 29.95 -8.34 4.77
C GLU A 16 28.97 -8.67 3.65
N GLN A 17 29.12 -9.83 2.99
CA GLN A 17 28.19 -10.29 1.97
C GLN A 17 26.79 -10.48 2.52
N THR A 18 26.68 -11.04 3.72
CA THR A 18 25.40 -11.21 4.42
C THR A 18 24.66 -9.89 4.60
N LEU A 19 25.35 -8.84 5.06
CA LEU A 19 24.76 -7.50 5.20
C LEU A 19 24.43 -6.86 3.84
N LYS A 20 25.32 -7.00 2.86
CA LYS A 20 25.13 -6.47 1.49
C LYS A 20 23.90 -7.08 0.81
N HIS A 21 23.74 -8.40 0.90
CA HIS A 21 22.57 -9.09 0.35
C HIS A 21 21.29 -8.67 1.05
N ALA A 22 21.32 -8.52 2.38
CA ALA A 22 20.16 -8.07 3.14
C ALA A 22 19.74 -6.64 2.73
N GLU A 23 20.68 -5.69 2.66
CA GLU A 23 20.40 -4.32 2.23
C GLU A 23 19.79 -4.26 0.83
N LYS A 24 20.43 -4.94 -0.13
CA LYS A 24 19.98 -4.95 -1.52
C LYS A 24 18.58 -5.55 -1.65
N ASN A 25 18.41 -6.79 -1.19
CA ASN A 25 17.18 -7.54 -1.45
C ASN A 25 16.00 -6.96 -0.66
N LEU A 26 16.20 -6.61 0.62
CA LEU A 26 15.12 -6.02 1.42
C LEU A 26 14.78 -4.61 0.94
N GLY A 27 15.77 -3.83 0.48
CA GLY A 27 15.53 -2.53 -0.15
C GLY A 27 14.70 -2.62 -1.43
N GLU A 28 15.05 -3.55 -2.33
CA GLU A 28 14.31 -3.80 -3.58
C GLU A 28 12.88 -4.27 -3.28
N ILE A 29 12.71 -5.25 -2.38
CA ILE A 29 11.40 -5.75 -1.95
C ILE A 29 10.56 -4.63 -1.31
N CYS A 30 11.16 -3.81 -0.43
CA CYS A 30 10.49 -2.67 0.19
C CYS A 30 9.99 -1.67 -0.85
N SER A 31 10.81 -1.36 -1.86
CA SER A 31 10.44 -0.42 -2.93
C SER A 31 9.24 -0.93 -3.73
N ILE A 32 9.26 -2.22 -4.09
CA ILE A 32 8.17 -2.87 -4.82
C ILE A 32 6.89 -2.86 -3.99
N LEU A 33 6.94 -3.28 -2.72
CA LEU A 33 5.76 -3.34 -1.85
C LEU A 33 5.21 -1.95 -1.48
N ALA A 34 6.07 -0.95 -1.35
CA ALA A 34 5.63 0.43 -1.18
C ALA A 34 4.93 0.95 -2.45
N SER A 35 5.45 0.61 -3.64
CA SER A 35 4.82 0.95 -4.91
C SER A 35 3.47 0.24 -5.10
N TYR A 36 3.41 -1.05 -4.76
CA TYR A 36 2.18 -1.84 -4.72
C TYR A 36 1.12 -1.17 -3.84
N THR A 37 1.47 -0.85 -2.58
CA THR A 37 0.57 -0.20 -1.61
C THR A 37 0.04 1.14 -2.13
N ARG A 38 0.90 1.98 -2.72
CA ARG A 38 0.48 3.24 -3.35
C ARG A 38 -0.44 3.03 -4.55
N LYS A 39 -0.20 2.00 -5.37
CA LYS A 39 -1.07 1.67 -6.52
C LYS A 39 -2.44 1.16 -6.06
N THR A 40 -2.50 0.40 -4.97
CA THR A 40 -3.75 -0.01 -4.33
C THR A 40 -4.55 1.20 -3.84
N ALA A 41 -3.90 2.19 -3.22
CA ALA A 41 -4.56 3.45 -2.84
C ALA A 41 -5.08 4.22 -4.06
N LYS A 42 -4.31 4.28 -5.16
CA LYS A 42 -4.77 4.91 -6.41
C LYS A 42 -5.96 4.18 -7.05
N LEU A 43 -6.04 2.86 -6.91
CA LEU A 43 -7.19 2.09 -7.37
C LEU A 43 -8.45 2.47 -6.56
N ARG A 44 -8.31 2.65 -5.24
CA ARG A 44 -9.38 3.17 -4.38
C ARG A 44 -9.86 4.53 -4.87
N ASP A 45 -8.95 5.48 -5.07
CA ASP A 45 -9.29 6.82 -5.56
C ASP A 45 -10.10 6.80 -6.86
N LYS A 46 -9.78 5.87 -7.77
CA LYS A 46 -10.52 5.72 -9.03
C LYS A 46 -11.90 5.12 -8.83
N ALA A 47 -12.05 4.19 -7.90
CA ALA A 47 -13.35 3.64 -7.55
C ALA A 47 -14.23 4.69 -6.84
N ASP A 48 -13.68 5.56 -5.99
CA ASP A 48 -14.42 6.65 -5.36
C ASP A 48 -15.01 7.63 -6.40
N LEU A 49 -14.26 7.90 -7.48
CA LEU A 49 -14.78 8.67 -8.62
C LEU A 49 -15.92 7.94 -9.33
N LEU A 50 -15.81 6.62 -9.51
CA LEU A 50 -16.87 5.82 -10.11
C LEU A 50 -18.13 5.82 -9.24
N VAL A 51 -18.00 5.66 -7.93
CA VAL A 51 -19.12 5.77 -6.96
C VAL A 51 -19.86 7.09 -7.15
N THR A 52 -19.12 8.21 -7.22
CA THR A 52 -19.71 9.54 -7.44
C THR A 52 -20.49 9.59 -8.76
N GLN A 53 -19.92 9.09 -9.85
CA GLN A 53 -20.59 9.08 -11.15
C GLN A 53 -21.83 8.17 -11.20
N LEU A 54 -21.81 7.04 -10.47
CA LEU A 54 -22.97 6.16 -10.36
C LEU A 54 -24.12 6.84 -9.62
N PHE A 55 -23.83 7.59 -8.55
CA PHE A 55 -24.85 8.39 -7.86
C PHE A 55 -25.44 9.47 -8.76
N ASP A 56 -24.59 10.22 -9.49
CA ASP A 56 -25.04 11.25 -10.42
C ASP A 56 -25.94 10.66 -11.51
N PHE A 57 -25.49 9.56 -12.13
CA PHE A 57 -26.23 8.88 -13.19
C PHE A 57 -27.55 8.27 -12.68
N SER A 58 -27.56 7.70 -11.47
CA SER A 58 -28.80 7.13 -10.91
C SER A 58 -29.96 8.13 -10.82
N SER A 59 -29.64 9.43 -10.71
CA SER A 59 -30.65 10.49 -10.61
C SER A 59 -31.35 10.79 -11.94
N THR A 60 -30.81 10.32 -13.08
CA THR A 60 -31.39 10.52 -14.42
C THR A 60 -32.24 9.35 -14.90
N GLU A 61 -32.16 8.20 -14.21
CA GLU A 61 -32.77 6.95 -14.65
C GLU A 61 -34.17 6.70 -14.06
N GLY A 62 -34.83 5.65 -14.56
CA GLY A 62 -36.09 5.16 -14.03
C GLY A 62 -35.97 4.66 -12.58
N PRO A 63 -37.08 4.54 -11.84
CA PRO A 63 -37.05 4.17 -10.42
C PRO A 63 -36.35 2.85 -10.12
N GLU A 64 -36.49 1.83 -10.98
CA GLU A 64 -35.87 0.52 -10.74
C GLU A 64 -34.34 0.61 -10.89
N LEU A 65 -33.87 1.13 -12.03
CA LEU A 65 -32.45 1.28 -12.30
C LEU A 65 -31.79 2.31 -11.37
N GLN A 66 -32.51 3.36 -10.97
CA GLN A 66 -32.05 4.32 -9.97
C GLN A 66 -31.71 3.63 -8.65
N VAL A 67 -32.59 2.76 -8.15
CA VAL A 67 -32.34 2.02 -6.90
C VAL A 67 -31.16 1.06 -7.08
N GLY A 68 -31.13 0.32 -8.19
CA GLY A 68 -30.02 -0.60 -8.49
C GLY A 68 -28.65 0.09 -8.54
N LEU A 69 -28.56 1.24 -9.21
CA LEU A 69 -27.32 2.02 -9.31
C LEU A 69 -26.90 2.65 -7.99
N LYS A 70 -27.85 3.11 -7.16
CA LYS A 70 -27.55 3.63 -5.82
C LYS A 70 -26.99 2.52 -4.92
N ASN A 71 -27.63 1.36 -4.88
CA ASN A 71 -27.16 0.21 -4.10
C ASN A 71 -25.75 -0.23 -4.57
N LEU A 72 -25.51 -0.28 -5.88
CA LEU A 72 -24.17 -0.57 -6.43
C LEU A 72 -23.14 0.48 -5.97
N ALA A 73 -23.48 1.76 -6.00
CA ALA A 73 -22.57 2.82 -5.58
C ALA A 73 -22.24 2.73 -4.07
N GLU A 74 -23.24 2.46 -3.23
CA GLU A 74 -23.08 2.28 -1.78
C GLU A 74 -22.20 1.07 -1.44
N ASP A 75 -22.48 -0.09 -2.04
CA ASP A 75 -21.69 -1.30 -1.84
C ASP A 75 -20.26 -1.13 -2.37
N LEU A 76 -20.09 -0.49 -3.53
CA LEU A 76 -18.76 -0.21 -4.08
C LEU A 76 -17.96 0.73 -3.19
N ALA A 77 -18.60 1.72 -2.56
CA ALA A 77 -17.98 2.59 -1.55
C ALA A 77 -17.55 1.79 -0.32
N MET A 78 -18.38 0.86 0.17
CA MET A 78 -18.03 -0.03 1.26
C MET A 78 -16.79 -0.88 0.92
N VAL A 79 -16.66 -1.38 -0.30
CA VAL A 79 -15.44 -2.07 -0.76
C VAL A 79 -14.21 -1.14 -0.71
N GLN A 80 -14.38 0.16 -0.95
CA GLN A 80 -13.28 1.13 -0.87
C GLN A 80 -12.83 1.38 0.57
N ASP A 81 -13.74 1.37 1.54
CA ASP A 81 -13.39 1.45 2.96
C ASP A 81 -12.53 0.24 3.38
N TYR A 82 -12.91 -0.97 2.94
CA TYR A 82 -12.08 -2.16 3.16
C TYR A 82 -10.73 -2.07 2.44
N ARG A 83 -10.68 -1.49 1.24
CA ARG A 83 -9.43 -1.24 0.51
C ARG A 83 -8.57 -0.20 1.23
N GLN A 84 -9.16 0.81 1.87
CA GLN A 84 -8.41 1.76 2.68
C GLN A 84 -7.76 1.07 3.89
N ALA A 85 -8.52 0.23 4.60
CA ALA A 85 -7.97 -0.59 5.68
C ALA A 85 -6.87 -1.54 5.18
N GLN A 86 -6.99 -2.09 3.97
CA GLN A 86 -5.93 -2.88 3.33
C GLN A 86 -4.66 -2.05 3.13
N VAL A 87 -4.76 -0.85 2.56
CA VAL A 87 -3.63 0.07 2.33
C VAL A 87 -2.90 0.41 3.63
N GLU A 88 -3.64 0.77 4.68
CA GLU A 88 -3.07 1.10 5.99
C GLU A 88 -2.34 -0.09 6.62
N ARG A 89 -2.93 -1.29 6.53
CA ARG A 89 -2.33 -2.51 7.05
C ARG A 89 -1.09 -2.93 6.25
N LEU A 90 -1.10 -2.77 4.92
CA LEU A 90 0.08 -3.00 4.09
C LEU A 90 1.22 -2.03 4.47
N GLU A 91 0.93 -0.74 4.63
CA GLU A 91 1.97 0.23 5.01
C GLU A 91 2.54 -0.09 6.40
N THR A 92 1.70 -0.40 7.38
CA THR A 92 2.12 -0.59 8.78
C THR A 92 2.74 -1.96 9.06
N ARG A 93 2.23 -3.05 8.47
CA ARG A 93 2.67 -4.42 8.78
C ARG A 93 3.66 -5.00 7.78
N VAL A 94 3.77 -4.38 6.60
CA VAL A 94 4.63 -4.90 5.52
C VAL A 94 5.70 -3.88 5.15
N VAL A 95 5.31 -2.67 4.73
CA VAL A 95 6.26 -1.67 4.23
C VAL A 95 7.13 -1.10 5.34
N ALA A 96 6.55 -0.68 6.47
CA ALA A 96 7.30 -0.07 7.56
C ALA A 96 8.36 -1.02 8.18
N PRO A 97 8.07 -2.31 8.45
CA PRO A 97 9.10 -3.25 8.91
C PRO A 97 10.23 -3.45 7.90
N LEU A 98 9.91 -3.56 6.60
CA LEU A 98 10.93 -3.65 5.55
C LEU A 98 11.78 -2.38 5.46
N ARG A 99 11.17 -1.21 5.61
CA ARG A 99 11.88 0.09 5.62
C ARG A 99 12.85 0.18 6.79
N ALA A 100 12.47 -0.30 7.98
CA ALA A 100 13.32 -0.30 9.17
C ALA A 100 14.62 -1.09 8.99
N TYR A 101 14.66 -2.09 8.09
CA TYR A 101 15.89 -2.82 7.77
C TYR A 101 17.00 -1.93 7.18
N GLY A 102 16.68 -0.78 6.59
CA GLY A 102 17.68 0.19 6.15
C GLY A 102 18.56 0.67 7.31
N ASP A 103 17.94 1.06 8.43
CA ASP A 103 18.66 1.53 9.61
C ASP A 103 19.34 0.37 10.37
N ILE A 104 18.68 -0.80 10.44
CA ILE A 104 19.24 -1.99 11.07
C ILE A 104 20.54 -2.41 10.37
N VAL A 105 20.54 -2.53 9.04
CA VAL A 105 21.73 -2.94 8.28
C VAL A 105 22.82 -1.88 8.37
N LYS A 106 22.47 -0.60 8.33
CA LYS A 106 23.42 0.50 8.51
C LYS A 106 24.14 0.43 9.86
N LYS A 107 23.40 0.18 10.95
CA LYS A 107 23.98 0.00 12.29
C LYS A 107 24.93 -1.20 12.33
N LYS A 108 24.49 -2.36 11.83
CA LYS A 108 25.34 -3.57 11.78
C LYS A 108 26.60 -3.39 10.95
N ARG A 109 26.55 -2.58 9.89
CA ARG A 109 27.72 -2.21 9.08
C ARG A 109 28.71 -1.34 9.86
N MET A 110 28.24 -0.42 10.70
CA MET A 110 29.12 0.37 11.56
C MET A 110 29.85 -0.51 12.58
N ASP A 111 29.13 -1.46 13.19
CA ASP A 111 29.72 -2.44 14.12
C ASP A 111 30.81 -3.26 13.41
N LEU A 112 30.54 -3.74 12.19
CA LEU A 112 31.48 -4.50 11.37
C LEU A 112 32.72 -3.69 10.96
N ASN A 113 32.56 -2.40 10.63
CA ASN A 113 33.67 -1.51 10.30
C ASN A 113 34.59 -1.27 11.50
N THR A 114 34.01 -1.11 12.70
CA THR A 114 34.76 -0.96 13.94
C THR A 114 35.59 -2.21 14.21
N PHE A 115 34.96 -3.38 14.06
CA PHE A 115 35.65 -4.66 14.17
C PHE A 115 36.81 -4.81 13.16
N ASN A 116 36.59 -4.47 11.89
CA ASN A 116 37.64 -4.52 10.88
C ASN A 116 38.82 -3.59 11.22
N ALA A 117 38.59 -2.46 11.88
CA ALA A 117 39.67 -1.59 12.33
C ALA A 117 40.55 -2.26 13.41
N ASP A 118 39.93 -2.99 14.35
CA ASP A 118 40.65 -3.73 15.39
C ASP A 118 41.44 -4.92 14.83
N LEU A 119 40.87 -5.69 13.89
CA LEU A 119 41.60 -6.74 13.17
C LEU A 119 42.79 -6.19 12.39
N ASN A 120 42.59 -5.11 11.64
CA ASN A 120 43.67 -4.47 10.90
C ASN A 120 44.78 -3.95 11.84
N ARG A 121 44.43 -3.52 13.05
CA ARG A 121 45.41 -3.14 14.07
C ARG A 121 46.19 -4.34 14.59
N GLU A 122 45.54 -5.47 14.88
CA GLU A 122 46.22 -6.73 15.25
C GLU A 122 47.22 -7.14 14.16
N GLN A 123 46.79 -7.13 12.90
CA GLN A 123 47.63 -7.51 11.77
C GLN A 123 48.84 -6.57 11.60
N LYS A 124 48.66 -5.26 11.78
CA LYS A 124 49.76 -4.29 11.73
C LYS A 124 50.77 -4.50 12.85
N GLU A 125 50.33 -4.77 14.08
CA GLU A 125 51.25 -5.03 15.19
C GLU A 125 52.02 -6.36 14.99
N LEU A 126 51.36 -7.39 14.45
CA LEU A 126 52.04 -8.65 14.07
C LEU A 126 53.13 -8.43 13.02
N GLN A 127 52.84 -7.66 11.97
CA GLN A 127 53.83 -7.31 10.94
C GLN A 127 55.00 -6.48 11.49
N LYS A 128 54.76 -5.60 12.47
CA LYS A 128 55.82 -4.83 13.12
C LYS A 128 56.73 -5.74 13.94
N LEU A 129 56.16 -6.67 14.71
CA LEU A 129 56.93 -7.63 15.50
C LEU A 129 57.82 -8.49 14.59
N GLU A 130 57.28 -9.02 13.50
CA GLU A 130 58.03 -9.81 12.52
C GLU A 130 59.21 -9.02 11.92
N LYS A 131 58.99 -7.75 11.56
CA LYS A 131 60.05 -6.87 11.03
C LYS A 131 61.15 -6.59 12.05
N ILE A 132 60.82 -6.37 13.31
CA ILE A 132 61.80 -6.12 14.39
C ILE A 132 62.63 -7.39 14.64
N GLN A 133 61.97 -8.56 14.71
CA GLN A 133 62.64 -9.85 14.87
C GLN A 133 63.63 -10.13 13.73
N LEU A 134 63.27 -9.83 12.48
CA LEU A 134 64.13 -10.02 11.31
C LEU A 134 65.29 -9.01 11.22
N ARG A 135 65.05 -7.75 11.60
CA ARG A 135 66.09 -6.69 11.51
C ARG A 135 67.09 -6.70 12.65
N SER A 136 66.65 -7.01 13.87
CA SER A 136 67.48 -6.84 15.08
C SER A 136 67.18 -7.90 16.12
N PRO A 137 67.56 -9.17 15.87
CA PRO A 137 67.24 -10.29 16.76
C PRO A 137 67.91 -10.22 18.14
N ALA A 138 68.96 -9.40 18.30
CA ALA A 138 69.64 -9.19 19.58
C ALA A 138 68.97 -8.09 20.45
N ASP A 139 68.11 -7.26 19.88
CA ASP A 139 67.42 -6.19 20.61
C ASP A 139 66.21 -6.75 21.36
N ARG A 140 66.51 -7.42 22.48
CA ARG A 140 65.51 -8.05 23.34
C ARG A 140 64.48 -7.06 23.89
N GLN A 141 64.89 -5.83 24.20
CA GLN A 141 63.98 -4.81 24.73
C GLN A 141 62.93 -4.39 23.70
N SER A 142 63.33 -4.12 22.46
CA SER A 142 62.40 -3.75 21.40
C SER A 142 61.42 -4.89 21.07
N ILE A 143 61.90 -6.14 21.06
CA ILE A 143 61.09 -7.33 20.79
C ILE A 143 60.05 -7.50 21.91
N SER A 144 60.45 -7.45 23.18
CA SER A 144 59.53 -7.59 24.32
C SER A 144 58.45 -6.50 24.32
N GLN A 145 58.80 -5.26 23.96
CA GLN A 145 57.81 -4.19 23.87
C GLN A 145 56.81 -4.40 22.71
N ALA A 146 57.28 -4.90 21.57
CA ALA A 146 56.43 -5.24 20.43
C ALA A 146 55.51 -6.45 20.73
N GLU A 147 56.00 -7.44 21.48
CA GLU A 147 55.21 -8.59 21.95
C GLU A 147 54.04 -8.14 22.85
N VAL A 148 54.27 -7.21 23.77
CA VAL A 148 53.20 -6.65 24.62
C VAL A 148 52.13 -5.94 23.76
N ASN A 149 52.54 -5.19 22.75
CA ASN A 149 51.62 -4.50 21.84
C ASN A 149 50.78 -5.49 21.02
N VAL A 150 51.41 -6.56 20.50
CA VAL A 150 50.71 -7.67 19.82
C VAL A 150 49.72 -8.36 20.76
N GLN A 151 50.13 -8.66 22.00
CA GLN A 151 49.27 -9.32 22.98
C GLN A 151 48.03 -8.49 23.29
N LYS A 152 48.19 -7.18 23.47
CA LYS A 152 47.08 -6.26 23.68
C LYS A 152 46.15 -6.17 22.46
N ALA A 153 46.71 -6.03 21.26
CA ALA A 153 45.93 -5.95 20.03
C ALA A 153 45.19 -7.26 19.73
N SER A 154 45.82 -8.41 19.98
CA SER A 154 45.22 -9.73 19.78
C SER A 154 44.10 -10.01 20.78
N SER A 155 44.26 -9.62 22.05
CA SER A 155 43.21 -9.74 23.06
C SER A 155 41.96 -8.92 22.67
N ASN A 156 42.15 -7.68 22.21
CA ASN A 156 41.06 -6.84 21.72
C ASN A 156 40.36 -7.43 20.48
N ALA A 157 41.14 -7.93 19.52
CA ALA A 157 40.62 -8.58 18.32
C ALA A 157 39.81 -9.85 18.65
N GLN A 158 40.31 -10.71 19.54
CA GLN A 158 39.63 -11.93 19.96
C GLN A 158 38.29 -11.67 20.67
N HIS A 159 38.24 -10.66 21.54
CA HIS A 159 36.99 -10.27 22.19
C HIS A 159 35.96 -9.78 21.16
N SER A 160 36.43 -8.96 20.21
CA SER A 160 35.57 -8.37 19.19
C SER A 160 35.08 -9.40 18.15
N ILE A 161 35.84 -10.47 17.88
CA ILE A 161 35.42 -11.58 16.98
C ILE A 161 34.15 -12.24 17.51
N LYS A 162 34.14 -12.63 18.79
CA LYS A 162 32.99 -13.32 19.39
C LYS A 162 31.75 -12.43 19.42
N GLN A 163 31.92 -11.17 19.81
CA GLN A 163 30.82 -10.19 19.80
C GLN A 163 30.25 -9.98 18.40
N LEU A 164 31.10 -9.96 17.37
CA LEU A 164 30.65 -9.82 15.99
C LEU A 164 29.92 -11.06 15.50
N GLU A 165 30.43 -12.25 15.78
CA GLU A 165 29.78 -13.53 15.45
C GLU A 165 28.37 -13.58 16.05
N GLU A 166 28.22 -13.24 17.33
CA GLU A 166 26.92 -13.14 18.01
C GLU A 166 26.03 -12.08 17.37
N THR A 167 26.59 -10.90 17.07
CA THR A 167 25.87 -9.76 16.48
C THR A 167 25.30 -10.11 15.10
N ILE A 168 26.09 -10.76 14.24
CA ILE A 168 25.67 -11.16 12.90
C ILE A 168 24.71 -12.36 12.96
N THR A 169 24.95 -13.32 13.86
CA THR A 169 24.04 -14.47 14.06
C THR A 169 22.66 -14.01 14.53
N ASN A 170 22.61 -13.10 15.50
CA ASN A 170 21.36 -12.51 15.98
C ASN A 170 20.66 -11.72 14.88
N PHE A 171 21.41 -10.96 14.08
CA PHE A 171 20.85 -10.27 12.91
C PHE A 171 20.26 -11.26 11.90
N GLN A 172 20.94 -12.37 11.60
CA GLN A 172 20.40 -13.39 10.69
C GLN A 172 19.13 -14.05 11.24
N SER A 173 19.12 -14.44 12.51
CA SER A 173 17.95 -15.04 13.14
C SER A 173 16.76 -14.08 13.12
N GLN A 174 16.95 -12.82 13.52
CA GLN A 174 15.92 -11.79 13.49
C GLN A 174 15.38 -11.58 12.07
N LYS A 175 16.27 -11.48 11.08
CA LYS A 175 15.92 -11.29 9.66
C LYS A 175 15.04 -12.42 9.14
N LEU A 176 15.35 -13.67 9.47
CA LEU A 176 14.57 -14.82 9.01
C LEU A 176 13.15 -14.80 9.58
N GLU A 177 13.00 -14.56 10.88
CA GLU A 177 11.69 -14.50 11.53
C GLU A 177 10.86 -13.29 11.05
N ASP A 178 11.49 -12.13 10.88
CA ASP A 178 10.81 -10.94 10.39
C ASP A 178 10.33 -11.10 8.97
N ILE A 179 11.16 -11.62 8.06
CA ILE A 179 10.76 -11.87 6.67
C ILE A 179 9.55 -12.81 6.63
N LYS A 180 9.60 -13.90 7.40
CA LYS A 180 8.49 -14.84 7.52
C LYS A 180 7.22 -14.14 8.01
N LYS A 181 7.32 -13.35 9.08
CA LYS A 181 6.19 -12.59 9.64
C LYS A 181 5.62 -11.59 8.64
N ILE A 182 6.48 -10.81 7.97
CA ILE A 182 6.10 -9.79 6.99
C ILE A 182 5.29 -10.41 5.85
N PHE A 183 5.72 -11.54 5.31
CA PHE A 183 4.99 -12.19 4.21
C PHE A 183 3.72 -12.91 4.67
N ILE A 184 3.69 -13.47 5.89
CA ILE A 184 2.44 -13.94 6.51
C ILE A 184 1.44 -12.79 6.65
N ASP A 185 1.91 -11.64 7.13
CA ASP A 185 1.09 -10.44 7.31
C ASP A 185 0.57 -9.92 5.97
N PHE A 186 1.41 -9.86 4.93
CA PHE A 186 1.01 -9.51 3.58
C PHE A 186 -0.14 -10.38 3.07
N ILE A 187 0.04 -11.71 3.09
CA ILE A 187 -0.98 -12.67 2.64
C ILE A 187 -2.26 -12.51 3.46
N THR A 188 -2.14 -12.37 4.78
CA THR A 188 -3.28 -12.23 5.67
C THR A 188 -4.07 -10.95 5.36
N VAL A 189 -3.40 -9.83 5.10
CA VAL A 189 -4.05 -8.56 4.74
C VAL A 189 -4.79 -8.67 3.41
N GLU A 190 -4.18 -9.28 2.39
CA GLU A 190 -4.82 -9.54 1.10
C GLU A 190 -6.05 -10.46 1.25
N MET A 191 -5.92 -11.55 2.01
CA MET A 191 -7.03 -12.47 2.27
C MET A 191 -8.22 -11.78 2.92
N HIS A 192 -7.99 -10.93 3.93
CA HIS A 192 -9.07 -10.20 4.60
C HIS A 192 -9.80 -9.26 3.65
N PHE A 193 -9.06 -8.52 2.82
CA PHE A 193 -9.66 -7.64 1.82
C PHE A 193 -10.48 -8.44 0.81
N HIS A 194 -9.90 -9.49 0.22
CA HIS A 194 -10.57 -10.30 -0.78
C HIS A 194 -11.82 -11.00 -0.26
N ALA A 195 -11.79 -11.52 0.98
CA ALA A 195 -12.96 -12.13 1.58
C ALA A 195 -14.12 -11.12 1.71
N LYS A 196 -13.83 -9.91 2.19
CA LYS A 196 -14.85 -8.85 2.31
C LYS A 196 -15.33 -8.33 0.98
N ALA A 197 -14.44 -8.14 0.01
CA ALA A 197 -14.83 -7.73 -1.33
C ALA A 197 -15.74 -8.78 -2.00
N LEU A 198 -15.43 -10.08 -1.86
CA LEU A 198 -16.25 -11.16 -2.40
C LEU A 198 -17.64 -11.21 -1.76
N GLU A 199 -17.71 -11.06 -0.44
CA GLU A 199 -18.97 -11.00 0.32
C GLU A 199 -19.87 -9.87 -0.21
N VAL A 200 -19.33 -8.64 -0.29
CA VAL A 200 -20.08 -7.47 -0.76
C VAL A 200 -20.48 -7.62 -2.23
N TYR A 201 -19.54 -7.96 -3.12
CA TYR A 201 -19.86 -8.09 -4.54
C TYR A 201 -20.86 -9.21 -4.85
N SER A 202 -20.85 -10.30 -4.08
CA SER A 202 -21.85 -11.35 -4.24
C SER A 202 -23.25 -10.82 -3.92
N HIS A 203 -23.39 -10.02 -2.85
CA HIS A 203 -24.65 -9.37 -2.50
C HIS A 203 -25.09 -8.36 -3.57
N THR A 204 -24.18 -7.47 -4.00
CA THR A 204 -24.46 -6.46 -5.02
C THR A 204 -24.87 -7.06 -6.36
N TYR A 205 -24.27 -8.19 -6.74
CA TYR A 205 -24.62 -8.93 -7.96
C TYR A 205 -26.11 -9.32 -7.95
N TYR A 206 -26.60 -9.92 -6.86
CA TYR A 206 -28.01 -10.34 -6.77
C TYR A 206 -28.96 -9.12 -6.76
N ASN A 207 -28.57 -8.02 -6.12
CA ASN A 207 -29.37 -6.79 -6.12
C ASN A 207 -29.51 -6.21 -7.54
N LEU A 208 -28.44 -6.24 -8.34
CA LEU A 208 -28.48 -5.78 -9.73
C LEU A 208 -29.25 -6.74 -10.64
N GLU A 209 -29.11 -8.05 -10.44
CA GLU A 209 -29.84 -9.07 -11.21
C GLU A 209 -31.36 -8.96 -11.00
N ALA A 210 -31.79 -8.52 -9.81
CA ALA A 210 -33.19 -8.32 -9.46
C ALA A 210 -33.82 -7.02 -9.99
N VAL A 211 -33.07 -6.14 -10.67
CA VAL A 211 -33.60 -4.87 -11.20
C VAL A 211 -34.61 -5.11 -12.32
N ASP A 212 -35.84 -4.60 -12.16
CA ASP A 212 -36.89 -4.72 -13.16
C ASP A 212 -36.75 -3.67 -14.28
N THR A 213 -35.87 -3.96 -15.23
CA THR A 213 -35.68 -3.13 -16.42
C THR A 213 -36.95 -2.98 -17.29
N GLN A 214 -37.89 -3.91 -17.20
CA GLN A 214 -39.11 -3.90 -18.00
C GLN A 214 -40.11 -2.87 -17.47
N ASN A 215 -40.21 -2.71 -16.15
CA ASN A 215 -41.01 -1.66 -15.51
C ASN A 215 -40.50 -0.26 -15.90
N ASP A 216 -39.19 -0.03 -15.80
CA ASP A 216 -38.58 1.25 -16.22
C ASP A 216 -38.86 1.57 -17.70
N LEU A 217 -38.77 0.56 -18.59
CA LEU A 217 -39.09 0.74 -20.01
C LEU A 217 -40.57 1.07 -20.25
N GLN A 218 -41.49 0.45 -19.49
CA GLN A 218 -42.92 0.76 -19.58
C GLN A 218 -43.23 2.18 -19.12
N LEU A 219 -42.60 2.62 -18.02
CA LEU A 219 -42.71 4.00 -17.53
C LEU A 219 -42.16 5.00 -18.54
N PHE A 220 -41.00 4.71 -19.14
CA PHE A 220 -40.43 5.53 -20.20
C PHE A 220 -41.35 5.61 -21.42
N SER A 221 -41.83 4.47 -21.92
CA SER A 221 -42.74 4.38 -23.07
C SER A 221 -44.02 5.18 -22.85
N SER A 222 -44.57 5.12 -21.63
CA SER A 222 -45.76 5.88 -21.25
C SER A 222 -45.51 7.39 -21.22
N ARG A 223 -44.31 7.84 -20.85
CA ARG A 223 -43.93 9.27 -20.85
C ARG A 223 -43.72 9.84 -22.25
N ILE A 224 -43.18 9.05 -23.18
CA ILE A 224 -42.89 9.51 -24.55
C ILE A 224 -44.07 9.34 -25.51
N ARG A 225 -45.11 8.62 -25.12
CA ARG A 225 -46.29 8.39 -25.96
C ARG A 225 -47.04 9.71 -26.14
N MET A 226 -46.80 10.37 -27.28
CA MET A 226 -47.55 11.54 -27.69
C MET A 226 -49.01 11.11 -27.90
N SER A 227 -49.93 11.75 -27.18
CA SER A 227 -51.36 11.54 -27.44
C SER A 227 -51.64 12.10 -28.83
N ASP A 228 -52.14 11.26 -29.75
CA ASP A 228 -52.67 11.72 -31.03
C ASP A 228 -53.97 12.50 -30.80
N SER A 229 -53.87 13.71 -30.25
CA SER A 229 -54.96 14.68 -30.27
C SER A 229 -54.88 15.49 -31.57
N GLN A 230 -55.12 14.83 -32.70
CA GLN A 230 -55.63 15.49 -33.90
C GLN A 230 -57.03 14.96 -34.19
N GLY A 231 -58.01 15.73 -33.73
CA GLY A 231 -59.43 15.47 -33.92
C GLY A 231 -60.26 16.63 -33.37
N TRP A 232 -59.97 17.84 -33.85
CA TRP A 232 -60.91 18.95 -33.78
C TRP A 232 -62.13 18.58 -34.64
N ALA A 233 -63.16 18.00 -34.02
CA ALA A 233 -64.49 17.99 -34.59
C ALA A 233 -65.33 18.99 -33.81
N LEU A 234 -65.39 20.20 -34.35
CA LEU A 234 -66.50 21.12 -34.12
C LEU A 234 -67.79 20.34 -34.39
N ASN A 235 -68.58 20.07 -33.35
CA ASN A 235 -70.01 19.89 -33.55
C ASN A 235 -70.74 20.83 -32.60
N SER A 236 -71.16 21.92 -33.21
CA SER A 236 -72.03 22.95 -32.67
C SER A 236 -73.43 22.37 -32.50
N SER A 237 -73.88 22.26 -31.26
CA SER A 237 -75.30 22.15 -30.92
C SER A 237 -75.55 22.93 -29.63
N ALA A 238 -76.04 24.16 -29.78
CA ALA A 238 -76.64 24.95 -28.72
C ALA A 238 -77.75 24.14 -28.01
N SER A 239 -77.94 24.21 -26.69
CA SER A 239 -78.63 25.32 -26.02
C SER A 239 -78.77 25.07 -24.49
N PRO A 240 -79.17 26.08 -23.69
CA PRO A 240 -78.61 26.37 -22.36
C PRO A 240 -79.57 26.09 -21.20
N LEU A 241 -79.08 26.01 -19.95
CA LEU A 241 -79.80 26.49 -18.77
C LEU A 241 -78.85 26.90 -17.60
N ILE A 242 -78.93 28.19 -17.25
CA ILE A 242 -79.11 28.76 -15.90
C ILE A 242 -77.98 28.62 -14.85
N ASN A 243 -77.27 29.75 -14.68
CA ASN A 243 -76.92 30.45 -13.44
C ASN A 243 -77.16 29.74 -12.08
N HIS A 244 -76.11 29.66 -11.26
CA HIS A 244 -76.15 30.29 -9.92
C HIS A 244 -74.74 30.60 -9.39
N TYR A 245 -74.58 31.85 -8.97
CA TYR A 245 -73.45 32.44 -8.28
C TYR A 245 -73.13 31.71 -6.97
N SER A 246 -71.84 31.62 -6.61
CA SER A 246 -71.38 32.05 -5.28
C SER A 246 -69.88 32.32 -5.23
N ARG A 247 -69.60 33.42 -4.55
CA ARG A 247 -68.36 34.19 -4.42
C ARG A 247 -67.63 33.76 -3.14
N PHE A 248 -66.30 33.91 -3.17
CA PHE A 248 -65.32 33.78 -2.07
C PHE A 248 -65.77 34.37 -0.71
N PRO A 249 -65.06 34.01 0.39
CA PRO A 249 -63.99 34.92 0.79
C PRO A 249 -62.68 34.26 1.27
N THR A 250 -61.60 34.93 0.89
CA THR A 250 -60.30 35.00 1.56
C THR A 250 -60.43 35.59 2.97
N THR A 251 -59.60 35.12 3.91
CA THR A 251 -59.22 35.91 5.08
C THR A 251 -57.70 35.95 5.20
N SER A 252 -57.24 37.13 5.59
CA SER A 252 -55.88 37.64 5.67
C SER A 252 -55.55 37.89 7.14
N SER A 253 -54.29 37.68 7.54
CA SER A 253 -53.50 38.51 8.49
C SER A 253 -52.15 37.82 8.68
N LYS A 254 -51.01 38.38 8.25
CA LYS A 254 -50.24 39.58 8.65
C LYS A 254 -49.03 39.20 9.51
N ASP A 255 -47.86 39.38 8.88
CA ASP A 255 -46.61 40.01 9.35
C ASP A 255 -46.05 39.71 10.74
N HIS A 256 -44.79 39.25 10.79
CA HIS A 256 -43.71 40.10 11.32
C HIS A 256 -42.31 39.67 10.84
N VAL A 257 -41.51 40.70 10.57
CA VAL A 257 -40.16 40.77 10.01
C VAL A 257 -39.10 40.64 11.12
N LEU A 258 -37.91 40.06 10.83
CA LEU A 258 -36.58 40.75 10.82
C LEU A 258 -35.38 39.78 10.98
N SER A 259 -34.33 40.06 10.20
CA SER A 259 -32.89 39.88 10.49
C SER A 259 -32.14 38.69 9.85
N SER A 260 -31.29 39.05 8.88
CA SER A 260 -29.98 38.45 8.55
C SER A 260 -28.88 39.41 9.11
N PRO A 261 -27.54 39.18 9.08
CA PRO A 261 -26.77 38.32 8.14
C PRO A 261 -25.51 37.60 8.72
N GLN A 262 -24.82 36.80 7.90
CA GLN A 262 -23.35 36.80 7.62
C GLN A 262 -22.93 35.46 6.96
N ILE A 263 -22.60 35.42 5.67
CA ILE A 263 -21.27 35.58 5.01
C ILE A 263 -20.20 34.59 5.51
N PHE A 264 -19.87 33.60 4.68
CA PHE A 264 -18.48 33.17 4.46
C PHE A 264 -18.23 32.89 2.97
N LYS A 265 -17.12 33.46 2.49
CA LYS A 265 -16.62 33.40 1.11
C LYS A 265 -15.74 32.16 0.93
N SER A 266 -15.78 31.55 -0.25
CA SER A 266 -14.63 30.83 -0.80
C SER A 266 -14.59 31.02 -2.32
N GLY A 267 -13.42 31.47 -2.81
CA GLY A 267 -13.12 31.65 -4.22
C GLY A 267 -12.61 30.37 -4.89
N PRO A 268 -12.46 30.36 -6.23
CA PRO A 268 -12.32 29.14 -7.00
C PRO A 268 -10.88 28.65 -7.21
N SER A 269 -10.77 27.33 -7.32
CA SER A 269 -9.58 26.54 -7.60
C SER A 269 -9.15 26.60 -9.08
N HIS A 270 -7.87 26.84 -9.33
CA HIS A 270 -7.23 26.63 -10.64
C HIS A 270 -6.63 25.23 -10.68
N ARG A 271 -7.16 24.37 -11.56
CA ARG A 271 -6.68 23.03 -11.88
C ARG A 271 -6.05 23.05 -13.28
N GLN A 272 -4.72 22.98 -13.36
CA GLN A 272 -4.02 22.60 -14.59
C GLN A 272 -3.89 21.07 -14.65
N GLN A 273 -4.36 20.51 -15.76
CA GLN A 273 -4.23 19.11 -16.12
C GLN A 273 -2.90 18.90 -16.86
N HIS A 274 -2.18 17.83 -16.52
CA HIS A 274 -1.29 17.17 -17.46
C HIS A 274 -1.33 15.67 -17.22
N ASN A 275 -2.12 14.96 -18.04
CA ASN A 275 -2.09 13.52 -18.19
C ASN A 275 -1.06 13.20 -19.28
N GLN A 276 -0.07 12.37 -18.98
CA GLN A 276 0.63 11.59 -19.99
C GLN A 276 0.40 10.11 -19.67
N GLN A 277 -0.26 9.45 -20.61
CA GLN A 277 -0.44 8.00 -20.71
C GLN A 277 0.91 7.35 -20.97
N GLU A 278 1.23 6.29 -20.23
CA GLU A 278 2.22 5.30 -20.66
C GLU A 278 1.58 3.91 -20.68
N GLU A 279 1.85 3.26 -21.80
CA GLU A 279 1.26 2.08 -22.39
C GLU A 279 1.82 0.81 -21.74
N LEU A 280 0.93 -0.04 -21.20
CA LEU A 280 1.32 -1.33 -20.60
C LEU A 280 1.41 -2.40 -21.67
N THR A 281 2.64 -2.83 -21.99
CA THR A 281 2.89 -4.07 -22.72
C THR A 281 2.73 -5.27 -21.79
N MET A 282 1.73 -6.09 -22.08
CA MET A 282 1.42 -7.34 -21.40
C MET A 282 2.53 -8.38 -21.63
N ARG A 283 3.03 -9.01 -20.56
CA ARG A 283 3.82 -10.27 -20.63
C ARG A 283 2.98 -11.46 -20.14
N PRO A 284 3.18 -12.68 -20.66
CA PRO A 284 2.28 -13.80 -20.43
C PRO A 284 2.57 -14.54 -19.11
N TYR A 285 1.49 -14.94 -18.44
CA TYR A 285 1.49 -15.79 -17.25
C TYR A 285 2.10 -17.17 -17.53
N SER A 286 3.03 -17.60 -16.69
CA SER A 286 3.61 -18.95 -16.71
C SER A 286 2.85 -19.87 -15.76
N ASN A 287 2.37 -21.00 -16.28
CA ASN A 287 1.71 -22.06 -15.53
C ASN A 287 2.65 -22.70 -14.49
N LEU A 288 2.24 -22.75 -13.22
CA LEU A 288 2.91 -23.53 -12.18
C LEU A 288 2.22 -24.90 -12.03
N GLN A 289 2.76 -25.89 -12.72
CA GLN A 289 2.42 -27.31 -12.51
C GLN A 289 3.07 -27.77 -11.19
N ARG A 290 2.27 -28.04 -10.14
CA ARG A 290 2.76 -28.71 -8.93
C ARG A 290 3.01 -30.18 -9.24
N GLN A 291 4.27 -30.61 -9.24
CA GLN A 291 4.63 -32.03 -9.15
C GLN A 291 4.59 -32.46 -7.69
N SER A 292 3.62 -33.30 -7.36
CA SER A 292 3.64 -34.22 -6.22
C SER A 292 4.62 -35.35 -6.53
N GLY A 293 5.69 -35.47 -5.75
CA GLY A 293 6.63 -36.57 -5.82
C GLY A 293 6.98 -37.07 -4.43
N ASP A 294 6.21 -38.05 -3.95
CA ASP A 294 6.60 -38.91 -2.82
C ASP A 294 6.75 -40.34 -3.33
N ARG A 295 7.99 -40.83 -3.32
CA ARG A 295 8.35 -42.24 -3.10
C ARG A 295 9.74 -42.29 -2.45
N LYS A 296 9.79 -42.56 -1.15
CA LYS A 296 10.30 -43.80 -0.57
C LYS A 296 10.04 -43.82 0.93
#